data_AF-A0A9X5PY65-F1
#
_entry.id   AF-A0A9X5PY65-F1
#
_cell.length_a   1.000
_cell.length_b   1.000
_cell.length_c   1.000
_cell.angle_alpha   90.00
_cell.angle_beta   90.00
_cell.angle_gamma   90.00
#
_symmetry.space_group_name_H-M   'P 1'
#
loop_
_entity.id
_entity.type
_entity.pdbx_description
1 polymer ?
#
loop_
_entity_poly.entity_id
_entity_poly.type
_entity_poly.pdbx_seq_one_letter_code
_entity_poly.pdbx_strand_id
1 'polypeptide(L)'
;MMQLMLLPVLKQLSEQSRWQLWLTPAHKLNRNWMQQSGLPLEKSMHITESERFNTVESMVKALRTGNYSVVLAWIPYELSDEERLELEQAAAEGEALGLILRPQGRQYAPSRQPNSAKIPSELFH
;
A
#
# COMPACT_ATOMS: atom_id res chain seq x y z
N MET A 1 11.15 -3.19 21.52
CA MET A 1 11.31 -4.19 20.44
C MET A 1 9.93 -4.45 19.84
N MET A 2 9.40 -3.56 18.99
CA MET A 2 8.01 -3.72 18.53
C MET A 2 7.81 -3.31 17.06
N GLN A 3 7.15 -4.25 16.37
CA GLN A 3 6.18 -4.01 15.31
C GLN A 3 6.71 -3.81 13.89
N LEU A 4 7.20 -4.93 13.33
CA LEU A 4 7.11 -5.21 11.89
C LEU A 4 6.29 -6.49 11.69
N MET A 5 5.01 -6.47 12.08
CA MET A 5 4.09 -7.63 11.96
C MET A 5 3.53 -7.80 10.54
N LEU A 6 3.60 -6.77 9.68
CA LEU A 6 3.02 -6.84 8.34
C LEU A 6 3.76 -7.83 7.43
N LEU A 7 5.10 -7.73 7.37
CA LEU A 7 5.90 -8.56 6.46
C LEU A 7 5.81 -10.07 6.76
N PRO A 8 5.90 -10.52 8.03
CA PRO A 8 5.71 -11.94 8.34
C PRO A 8 4.33 -12.47 7.97
N VAL A 9 3.26 -11.68 8.20
CA VAL A 9 1.89 -12.07 7.83
C VAL A 9 1.74 -12.18 6.32
N LEU A 10 2.23 -11.19 5.57
CA LEU A 10 2.19 -11.23 4.11
C LEU A 10 2.98 -12.42 3.55
N LYS A 11 4.14 -12.74 4.15
CA LYS A 11 4.92 -13.92 3.77
C LYS A 11 4.12 -15.21 4.01
N GLN A 12 3.49 -15.37 5.17
CA GLN A 12 2.66 -16.53 5.48
C GLN A 12 1.46 -16.67 4.52
N LEU A 13 0.77 -15.57 4.21
CA LEU A 13 -0.37 -15.58 3.27
C LEU A 13 0.05 -15.88 1.83
N SER A 14 1.33 -15.73 1.52
CA SER A 14 1.86 -15.99 0.19
C SER A 14 2.07 -17.48 -0.12
N GLU A 15 2.15 -18.29 0.94
CA GLU A 15 2.19 -19.76 0.87
C GLU A 15 0.83 -20.34 0.45
N GLN A 16 -0.27 -19.59 0.59
CA GLN A 16 -1.64 -20.07 0.39
C GLN A 16 -2.09 -20.26 -1.07
N SER A 17 -1.21 -20.38 -2.07
CA SER A 17 -1.56 -20.53 -3.51
C SER A 17 -2.58 -19.51 -4.07
N ARG A 18 -2.81 -18.41 -3.38
CA ARG A 18 -3.75 -17.33 -3.72
C ARG A 18 -2.98 -16.03 -3.95
N TRP A 19 -3.60 -15.10 -4.68
CA TRP A 19 -2.96 -13.84 -5.06
C TRP A 19 -2.93 -12.84 -3.89
N GLN A 20 -1.99 -11.90 -3.93
CA GLN A 20 -1.95 -10.73 -3.05
C GLN A 20 -2.21 -9.49 -3.89
N LEU A 21 -3.28 -8.76 -3.60
CA LEU A 21 -3.65 -7.56 -4.35
C LEU A 21 -3.25 -6.30 -3.58
N TRP A 22 -2.66 -5.35 -4.29
CA TRP A 22 -2.33 -4.03 -3.75
C TRP A 22 -3.03 -2.94 -4.55
N LEU A 23 -3.89 -2.18 -3.87
CA LEU A 23 -4.59 -1.00 -4.37
C LEU A 23 -3.87 0.23 -3.80
N THR A 24 -2.93 0.80 -4.54
CA THR A 24 -2.03 1.86 -4.05
C THR A 24 -2.12 3.13 -4.89
N PRO A 25 -2.12 4.33 -4.28
CA PRO A 25 -2.14 5.59 -4.99
C PRO A 25 -0.79 5.81 -5.67
N ALA A 26 -0.77 5.64 -6.99
CA ALA A 26 0.26 6.03 -7.96
C ALA A 26 1.71 5.49 -7.81
N HIS A 27 2.21 5.24 -6.61
CA HIS A 27 3.59 4.80 -6.40
C HIS A 27 3.71 3.29 -6.56
N LYS A 28 4.36 2.85 -7.64
CA LYS A 28 4.73 1.44 -7.83
C LYS A 28 5.55 0.97 -6.63
N LEU A 29 5.06 -0.07 -5.95
CA LEU A 29 5.80 -0.75 -4.89
C LEU A 29 7.19 -1.16 -5.42
N ASN A 30 8.22 -0.84 -4.64
CA ASN A 30 9.60 -1.09 -5.06
C ASN A 30 9.88 -2.60 -5.10
N ARG A 31 10.16 -3.14 -6.29
CA ARG A 31 10.44 -4.58 -6.48
C ARG A 31 11.64 -5.05 -5.66
N ASN A 32 12.70 -4.25 -5.56
CA ASN A 32 13.88 -4.59 -4.76
C ASN A 32 13.54 -4.69 -3.28
N TRP A 33 12.65 -3.82 -2.78
CA TRP A 33 12.16 -3.89 -1.41
C TRP A 33 11.31 -5.15 -1.17
N MET A 34 10.44 -5.53 -2.12
CA MET A 34 9.64 -6.76 -2.02
C MET A 34 10.54 -8.01 -1.96
N GLN A 35 11.57 -8.09 -2.83
CA GLN A 35 12.53 -9.19 -2.82
C GLN A 35 13.30 -9.28 -1.50
N GLN A 36 13.85 -8.16 -1.02
CA GLN A 36 14.59 -8.12 0.24
C GLN A 36 13.72 -8.46 1.45
N SER A 37 12.41 -8.20 1.36
CA SER A 37 11.44 -8.53 2.40
C SER A 37 10.94 -9.98 2.34
N GLY A 38 11.33 -10.75 1.32
CA GLY A 38 10.89 -12.14 1.14
C GLY A 38 9.43 -12.28 0.69
N LEU A 39 8.85 -11.24 0.08
CA LEU A 39 7.51 -11.28 -0.50
C LEU A 39 7.57 -11.82 -1.94
N PRO A 40 6.68 -12.73 -2.34
CA PRO A 40 6.70 -13.24 -3.71
C PRO A 40 6.20 -12.20 -4.69
N LEU A 41 7.13 -11.77 -5.55
CA LEU A 41 6.88 -10.85 -6.65
C LEU A 41 5.90 -11.41 -7.69
N GLU A 42 5.80 -12.73 -7.82
CA GLU A 42 5.06 -13.40 -8.90
C GLU A 42 3.54 -13.44 -8.65
N LYS A 43 3.10 -13.25 -7.39
CA LYS A 43 1.69 -13.29 -6.97
C LYS A 43 1.17 -11.94 -6.47
N SER A 44 1.85 -10.86 -6.82
CA SER A 44 1.47 -9.50 -6.41
C SER A 44 0.89 -8.73 -7.60
N MET A 45 -0.40 -8.39 -7.53
CA MET A 45 -1.07 -7.56 -8.54
C MET A 45 -1.20 -6.12 -8.02
N HIS A 46 -0.82 -5.14 -8.82
CA HIS A 46 -0.93 -3.71 -8.47
C HIS A 46 -1.87 -2.99 -9.41
N ILE A 47 -2.81 -2.23 -8.86
CA ILE A 47 -3.68 -1.32 -9.62
C ILE A 47 -3.29 0.10 -9.21
N THR A 48 -2.76 0.87 -10.17
CA THR A 48 -2.15 2.20 -9.95
C THR A 48 -3.13 3.36 -10.17
N GLU A 49 -4.30 3.10 -10.75
CA GLU A 49 -5.27 4.11 -11.20
C GLU A 49 -6.59 4.08 -10.40
N SER A 50 -6.49 4.02 -9.07
CA SER A 50 -7.67 4.09 -8.18
C SER A 50 -8.43 5.42 -8.24
N GLU A 51 -7.96 6.43 -8.99
CA GLU A 51 -8.71 7.68 -9.17
C GLU A 51 -10.00 7.51 -10.02
N ARG A 52 -10.13 6.41 -10.77
CA ARG A 52 -11.36 6.11 -11.55
C ARG A 52 -12.34 5.17 -10.86
N PHE A 53 -11.95 4.49 -9.78
CA PHE A 53 -12.78 3.52 -9.07
C PHE A 53 -12.77 3.80 -7.57
N ASN A 54 -13.93 3.76 -6.92
CA ASN A 54 -13.97 3.78 -5.46
C ASN A 54 -13.07 2.64 -4.92
N THR A 55 -12.04 2.99 -4.14
CA THR A 55 -11.05 2.03 -3.62
C THR A 55 -11.71 0.99 -2.73
N VAL A 56 -12.74 1.37 -1.98
CA VAL A 56 -13.55 0.45 -1.17
C VAL A 56 -14.30 -0.53 -2.08
N GLU A 57 -15.00 -0.04 -3.10
CA GLU A 57 -15.75 -0.91 -4.03
C GLU A 57 -14.82 -1.90 -4.74
N SER A 58 -13.63 -1.44 -5.14
CA SER A 58 -12.61 -2.29 -5.78
C SER A 58 -12.11 -3.37 -4.81
N MET A 59 -11.88 -2.98 -3.55
CA MET A 59 -11.46 -3.90 -2.50
C MET A 59 -12.54 -4.93 -2.20
N VAL A 60 -13.81 -4.53 -2.08
CA VAL A 60 -14.97 -5.41 -1.89
C VAL A 60 -15.07 -6.42 -3.02
N LYS A 61 -15.05 -5.96 -4.27
CA LYS A 61 -15.10 -6.84 -5.45
C LYS A 61 -13.95 -7.85 -5.44
N ALA A 62 -12.73 -7.40 -5.14
CA ALA A 62 -11.56 -8.27 -5.07
C ALA A 62 -11.71 -9.34 -3.98
N LEU A 63 -12.06 -8.93 -2.75
CA LEU A 63 -12.25 -9.84 -1.63
C LEU A 63 -13.27 -10.93 -1.98
N ARG A 64 -14.46 -10.55 -2.47
CA ARG A 64 -15.53 -11.49 -2.85
C ARG A 64 -15.13 -12.51 -3.92
N THR A 65 -14.08 -12.27 -4.71
CA THR A 65 -13.68 -13.24 -5.74
C THR A 65 -13.12 -14.55 -5.16
N GLY A 66 -12.66 -14.56 -3.90
CA GLY A 66 -11.99 -15.71 -3.30
C GLY A 66 -10.58 -16.00 -3.87
N ASN A 67 -10.13 -15.26 -4.90
CA ASN A 67 -8.85 -15.51 -5.56
C ASN A 67 -7.65 -14.91 -4.81
N TYR A 68 -7.89 -14.04 -3.83
CA TYR A 68 -6.85 -13.33 -3.09
C TYR A 68 -6.80 -13.79 -1.64
N SER A 69 -5.61 -14.11 -1.12
CA SER A 69 -5.44 -14.35 0.32
C SER A 69 -5.42 -13.04 1.12
N VAL A 70 -5.01 -11.94 0.49
CA VAL A 70 -5.03 -10.59 1.06
C VAL A 70 -5.27 -9.54 0.00
N VAL A 71 -6.06 -8.53 0.35
CA VAL A 71 -6.23 -7.30 -0.42
C VAL A 71 -5.79 -6.13 0.44
N LEU A 72 -4.78 -5.39 -0.02
CA LEU A 72 -4.26 -4.20 0.63
C LEU A 72 -4.76 -2.97 -0.11
N ALA A 73 -5.26 -1.97 0.61
CA ALA A 73 -5.75 -0.73 0.04
C ALA A 73 -5.27 0.49 0.80
N TRP A 74 -4.87 1.54 0.07
CA TRP A 74 -4.60 2.84 0.66
C TRP A 74 -5.88 3.68 0.69
N ILE A 75 -6.40 3.92 1.89
CA ILE A 75 -7.63 4.71 2.07
C ILE A 75 -7.27 5.88 2.97
N PRO A 76 -7.13 7.11 2.41
CA PRO A 76 -6.64 8.27 3.16
C PRO A 76 -7.72 8.93 4.03
N TYR A 77 -8.94 8.39 4.03
CA TYR A 77 -10.08 8.89 4.80
C TYR A 77 -10.57 7.84 5.81
N GLU A 78 -11.37 8.28 6.77
CA GLU A 78 -12.04 7.37 7.71
C GLU A 78 -13.22 6.70 7.02
N LEU A 79 -13.26 5.37 7.05
CA LEU A 79 -14.37 4.59 6.52
C LEU A 79 -15.63 4.80 7.36
N SER A 80 -16.77 4.95 6.70
CA SER A 80 -18.08 4.86 7.33
C SER A 80 -18.35 3.46 7.90
N ASP A 81 -19.31 3.34 8.81
CA ASP A 81 -19.71 2.04 9.34
C ASP A 81 -20.25 1.11 8.25
N GLU A 82 -20.93 1.66 7.24
CA GLU A 82 -21.42 0.92 6.08
C GLU A 82 -20.26 0.36 5.23
N GLU A 83 -19.25 1.18 4.94
CA GLU A 83 -18.06 0.74 4.19
C GLU A 83 -17.27 -0.33 4.96
N ARG A 84 -17.15 -0.18 6.29
CA ARG A 84 -16.49 -1.17 7.16
C ARG A 84 -17.23 -2.51 7.13
N LEU A 85 -18.53 -2.46 7.34
CA LEU A 85 -19.38 -3.65 7.34
C LEU A 85 -19.32 -4.37 5.99
N GLU A 86 -19.38 -3.64 4.88
CA GLU A 86 -19.30 -4.21 3.54
C GLU A 86 -17.95 -4.91 3.30
N LEU A 87 -16.85 -4.30 3.73
CA LEU A 87 -15.51 -4.88 3.63
C LEU A 87 -15.36 -6.13 4.51
N GLU A 88 -15.89 -6.12 5.73
CA GLU A 88 -15.87 -7.27 6.63
C GLU A 88 -16.64 -8.46 6.05
N GLN A 89 -17.84 -8.21 5.51
CA GLN A 89 -18.64 -9.24 4.85
C GLN A 89 -17.92 -9.79 3.61
N ALA A 90 -17.35 -8.93 2.78
CA ALA A 90 -16.62 -9.33 1.59
C ALA A 90 -15.37 -10.17 1.93
N ALA A 91 -14.65 -9.79 2.98
CA ALA A 91 -13.48 -10.53 3.48
C ALA A 91 -13.87 -11.92 4.00
N ALA A 92 -14.98 -12.01 4.75
CA ALA A 92 -15.50 -13.28 5.23
C ALA A 92 -15.97 -14.18 4.08
N GLU A 93 -16.72 -13.63 3.12
CA GLU A 93 -17.22 -14.33 1.92
C GLU A 93 -16.07 -14.88 1.07
N GLY A 94 -15.02 -14.07 0.89
CA GLY A 94 -13.84 -14.45 0.14
C GLY A 94 -12.81 -15.25 0.92
N GLU A 95 -13.01 -15.54 2.20
CA GLU A 95 -12.01 -16.12 3.10
C GLU A 95 -10.64 -15.42 2.98
N ALA A 96 -10.64 -14.09 2.94
CA ALA A 96 -9.49 -13.26 2.63
C ALA A 96 -9.24 -12.20 3.72
N LEU A 97 -8.01 -11.73 3.84
CA LEU A 97 -7.68 -10.63 4.74
C LEU A 97 -7.79 -9.28 4.02
N GLY A 98 -8.56 -8.35 4.57
CA GLY A 98 -8.58 -6.96 4.14
C GLY A 98 -7.63 -6.10 4.99
N LEU A 99 -6.64 -5.44 4.38
CA LEU A 99 -5.72 -4.54 5.09
C LEU A 99 -5.82 -3.11 4.54
N ILE A 100 -6.15 -2.17 5.43
CA ILE A 100 -6.27 -0.76 5.07
C ILE A 100 -5.03 -0.02 5.57
N LEU A 101 -4.30 0.59 4.63
CA LEU A 101 -3.13 1.40 4.87
C LEU A 101 -3.54 2.86 4.94
N ARG A 102 -3.21 3.52 6.04
CA ARG A 102 -3.44 4.95 6.24
C ARG A 102 -2.10 5.67 6.17
N PRO A 103 -1.96 6.68 5.30
CA PRO A 103 -0.75 7.48 5.28
C PRO A 103 -0.66 8.23 6.62
N GLN A 104 0.24 7.79 7.49
CA GLN A 104 0.67 8.58 8.65
C GLN A 104 1.38 9.80 8.06
N GLY A 105 0.75 10.96 8.16
CA GLY A 105 1.05 12.15 7.37
C GLY A 105 2.55 12.32 7.08
N ARG A 106 2.94 12.17 5.82
CA ARG A 106 4.13 12.87 5.35
C ARG A 106 3.66 14.30 5.23
N GLN A 107 4.03 15.14 6.20
CA GLN A 107 4.22 16.55 5.93
C GLN A 107 4.89 16.60 4.55
N TYR A 108 4.25 17.28 3.60
CA TYR A 108 4.89 17.63 2.34
C TYR A 108 6.30 18.08 2.70
N ALA A 109 7.31 17.28 2.37
CA ALA A 109 8.68 17.75 2.48
C ALA A 109 8.70 18.98 1.57
N PRO A 110 8.95 20.20 2.08
CA PRO A 110 8.92 21.38 1.25
C PRO A 110 9.91 21.14 0.11
N SER A 111 9.36 20.98 -1.08
CA SER A 111 10.10 21.02 -2.32
C SER A 111 10.75 22.38 -2.37
N ARG A 112 12.05 22.44 -2.04
CA ARG A 112 13.09 23.36 -2.52
C ARG A 112 14.21 23.43 -1.50
N GLN A 113 15.29 22.69 -1.74
CA GLN A 113 16.60 23.21 -1.38
C GLN A 113 16.79 24.49 -2.22
N PRO A 114 16.90 25.69 -1.64
CA PRO A 114 17.34 26.83 -2.41
C PRO A 114 18.80 26.59 -2.78
N ASN A 115 19.02 26.20 -4.03
CA ASN A 115 20.28 26.36 -4.71
C ASN A 115 20.74 27.82 -4.55
N SER A 116 21.73 28.04 -3.68
CA SER A 116 22.65 29.17 -3.79
C SER A 116 23.86 28.92 -2.89
N ALA A 117 24.71 28.00 -3.31
CA ALA A 117 26.12 28.10 -2.99
C ALA A 117 26.65 29.39 -3.63
N LYS A 118 26.56 30.52 -2.93
CA LYS A 118 27.42 31.67 -3.19
C LYS A 118 28.55 31.58 -2.18
N ILE A 119 29.62 30.92 -2.58
CA ILE A 119 30.91 31.01 -1.90
C ILE A 119 31.53 32.32 -2.41
N PRO A 120 31.64 33.40 -1.62
CA PRO A 120 32.46 34.53 -2.02
C PRO A 120 33.92 34.09 -1.97
N SER A 121 34.56 33.98 -3.13
CA SER A 121 36.03 33.96 -3.20
C SER A 121 36.53 35.36 -2.84
N GLU A 122 37.12 35.50 -1.65
CA GLU A 122 38.02 36.62 -1.36
C GLU A 122 39.32 36.42 -2.14
N LEU A 123 39.38 37.00 -3.34
CA LEU A 123 40.64 37.23 -4.03
C LEU A 123 41.22 38.53 -3.49
N PHE A 124 42.25 38.36 -2.67
CA PHE A 124 43.28 39.34 -2.34
C PHE A 124 43.62 40.25 -3.52
N HIS A 125 43.60 41.56 -3.31
CA HIS A 125 44.61 42.51 -3.81
C HIS A 125 44.51 43.85 -3.09
#